data_AF-A0A090QB86-F1
#
_entry.id   AF-A0A090QB86-F1
#
_cell.length_a   1.000
_cell.length_b   1.000
_cell.length_c   1.000
_cell.angle_alpha   90.00
_cell.angle_beta   90.00
_cell.angle_gamma   90.00
#
_symmetry.space_group_name_H-M   'P 1'
#
loop_
_entity.id
_entity.type
_entity.pdbx_description
1 polymer ?
#
loop_
_entity_poly.entity_id
_entity_poly.type
_entity_poly.pdbx_seq_one_letter_code
_entity_poly.pdbx_strand_id
1 'polypeptide(L)'
;MASAPMVIKNDPTLMFVNAGMNPFKEYFLGINESKFSRISDSQKCLRVSGKHNDLEEVGVDTYHHTMFEMLGNWSFGDYFKKEAIAWAWELLTEVYKIDKDCLYVTIFEGDTSENLERDTEAYDYWKEFIAEDRILNGNKKDNFWEMGDQGPCGPCSEIHVDIRTAEEKAAVNGASLVNADHPQVVEIWNLVFMQFNRMADGSLKNLPAQHVDTGMGFERLAMVMQGVQSNYDTDVFTPLIREIETITGHAYGKTEQEDIAIRVIADHVRAVSFSIADGQLPSNNGAGYVIRRILRRAIRYGFTYLNKKEPFIYMLVNTLSKQMGDAFPELKSQKNLILNVIKEEEQSFACTGSRASSSRLHDYCGKK
;
A
#
# COMPACT_ATOMS: atom_id res chain seq x y z
N MET A 1 -18.20 0.94 1.05
CA MET A 1 -18.48 -0.42 0.53
C MET A 1 -17.61 -1.39 1.31
N ALA A 2 -17.85 -2.71 1.23
CA ALA A 2 -16.87 -3.67 1.76
C ALA A 2 -15.72 -3.79 0.76
N SER A 3 -14.49 -3.94 1.26
CA SER A 3 -13.30 -4.19 0.44
C SER A 3 -13.50 -5.40 -0.47
N ALA A 4 -13.07 -5.28 -1.73
CA ALA A 4 -13.01 -6.40 -2.65
C ALA A 4 -11.93 -7.43 -2.23
N PRO A 5 -12.06 -8.70 -2.65
CA PRO A 5 -11.03 -9.71 -2.45
C PRO A 5 -9.71 -9.32 -3.12
N MET A 6 -8.58 -9.79 -2.59
CA MET A 6 -7.23 -9.54 -3.14
C MET A 6 -7.05 -10.02 -4.59
N VAL A 7 -7.88 -10.95 -5.08
CA VAL A 7 -7.84 -11.45 -6.46
C VAL A 7 -9.20 -11.27 -7.11
N ILE A 8 -9.25 -10.48 -8.19
CA ILE A 8 -10.46 -10.30 -9.02
C ILE A 8 -10.46 -11.38 -10.11
N LYS A 9 -11.29 -12.41 -9.96
CA LYS A 9 -11.34 -13.56 -10.87
C LYS A 9 -11.67 -13.21 -12.33
N ASN A 10 -12.29 -12.05 -12.57
CA ASN A 10 -12.76 -11.63 -13.89
C ASN A 10 -11.81 -10.64 -14.58
N ASP A 11 -10.69 -10.25 -13.96
CA ASP A 11 -9.69 -9.39 -14.60
C ASP A 11 -8.37 -10.17 -14.82
N PRO A 12 -8.14 -10.74 -16.02
CA PRO A 12 -6.93 -11.47 -16.31
C PRO A 12 -5.69 -10.57 -16.44
N THR A 13 -5.86 -9.24 -16.47
CA THR A 13 -4.76 -8.28 -16.56
C THR A 13 -4.17 -7.91 -15.20
N LEU A 14 -4.83 -8.30 -14.10
CA LEU A 14 -4.45 -7.95 -12.74
C LEU A 14 -4.24 -9.21 -11.89
N MET A 15 -3.02 -9.41 -11.40
CA MET A 15 -2.72 -10.57 -10.53
C MET A 15 -3.30 -10.40 -9.13
N PHE A 16 -3.17 -9.20 -8.57
CA PHE A 16 -3.71 -8.84 -7.26
C PHE A 16 -4.24 -7.41 -7.28
N VAL A 17 -5.26 -7.13 -6.48
CA VAL A 17 -5.76 -5.78 -6.24
C VAL A 17 -4.63 -4.94 -5.63
N ASN A 18 -4.13 -3.95 -6.38
CA ASN A 18 -3.03 -3.08 -6.02
C ASN A 18 -3.46 -1.66 -5.65
N ALA A 19 -4.73 -1.33 -5.91
CA ALA A 19 -5.38 -0.06 -5.61
C ALA A 19 -6.89 -0.23 -5.37
N GLY A 20 -7.48 0.71 -4.62
CA GLY A 20 -8.92 0.77 -4.35
C GLY A 20 -9.80 0.90 -5.59
N MET A 21 -9.25 1.43 -6.70
CA MET A 21 -9.97 1.61 -7.95
C MET A 21 -10.21 0.33 -8.75
N ASN A 22 -9.42 -0.74 -8.51
CA ASN A 22 -9.44 -1.92 -9.40
C ASN A 22 -10.83 -2.57 -9.52
N PRO A 23 -11.62 -2.73 -8.43
CA PRO A 23 -12.98 -3.28 -8.51
C PRO A 23 -13.96 -2.41 -9.32
N PHE A 24 -13.61 -1.14 -9.56
CA PHE A 24 -14.45 -0.15 -10.23
C PHE A 24 -13.99 0.18 -11.66
N LYS A 25 -12.97 -0.52 -12.19
CA LYS A 25 -12.41 -0.33 -13.53
C LYS A 25 -13.47 -0.19 -14.63
N GLU A 26 -14.47 -1.06 -14.63
CA GLU A 26 -15.53 -1.06 -15.64
C GLU A 26 -16.44 0.17 -15.58
N TYR A 27 -16.59 0.79 -14.40
CA TYR A 27 -17.36 2.02 -14.22
C TYR A 27 -16.63 3.23 -14.79
N PHE A 28 -15.31 3.33 -14.56
CA PHE A 28 -14.50 4.38 -15.17
C PHE A 28 -14.46 4.29 -16.69
N LEU A 29 -14.45 3.06 -17.24
CA LEU A 29 -14.46 2.83 -18.68
C LEU A 29 -15.84 3.06 -19.33
N GLY A 30 -16.90 3.26 -18.53
CA GLY A 30 -18.28 3.35 -19.02
C GLY A 30 -18.80 2.05 -19.63
N ILE A 31 -18.21 0.91 -19.30
CA ILE A 31 -18.66 -0.42 -19.75
C ILE A 31 -19.92 -0.82 -18.96
N ASN A 32 -19.92 -0.52 -17.67
CA ASN A 32 -21.05 -0.75 -16.76
C ASN A 32 -21.41 0.55 -16.04
N GLU A 33 -22.69 0.76 -15.76
CA GLU A 33 -23.13 1.87 -14.92
C GLU A 33 -23.02 1.50 -13.43
N SER A 34 -22.41 2.39 -12.64
CA SER A 34 -22.40 2.24 -11.19
C SER A 34 -23.79 2.50 -10.61
N LYS A 35 -24.19 1.69 -9.62
CA LYS A 35 -25.43 1.92 -8.85
C LYS A 35 -25.35 3.17 -7.97
N PHE A 36 -24.14 3.58 -7.61
CA PHE A 36 -23.88 4.73 -6.75
C PHE A 36 -22.89 5.66 -7.47
N SER A 37 -23.22 6.94 -7.57
CA SER A 37 -22.36 7.93 -8.20
C SER A 37 -21.12 8.28 -7.35
N ARG A 38 -21.15 7.96 -6.05
CA ARG A 38 -20.06 8.16 -5.09
C ARG A 38 -19.91 6.95 -4.18
N ILE A 39 -18.68 6.52 -3.94
CA ILE A 39 -18.36 5.38 -3.05
C ILE A 39 -17.15 5.75 -2.19
N SER A 40 -17.05 5.19 -0.99
CA SER A 40 -15.83 5.17 -0.19
C SER A 40 -15.67 3.82 0.52
N ASP A 41 -14.45 3.34 0.71
CA ASP A 41 -14.09 2.16 1.50
C ASP A 41 -12.63 2.19 2.00
N SER A 42 -12.24 1.13 2.71
CA SER A 42 -10.85 0.74 2.95
C SER A 42 -10.57 -0.53 2.12
N GLN A 43 -9.75 -0.44 1.08
CA GLN A 43 -9.40 -1.56 0.22
C GLN A 43 -8.12 -2.24 0.70
N LYS A 44 -8.16 -3.57 0.85
CA LYS A 44 -6.96 -4.40 1.00
C LYS A 44 -6.18 -4.41 -0.32
N CYS A 45 -4.96 -3.90 -0.32
CA CYS A 45 -4.08 -3.87 -1.49
C CYS A 45 -2.88 -4.78 -1.29
N LEU A 46 -2.40 -5.42 -2.36
CA LEU A 46 -1.19 -6.24 -2.38
C LEU A 46 -0.26 -5.82 -3.52
N ARG A 47 0.92 -5.27 -3.20
CA ARG A 47 1.92 -4.77 -4.15
C ARG A 47 3.19 -5.62 -4.15
N VAL A 48 3.14 -6.74 -4.87
CA VAL A 48 4.19 -7.77 -4.88
C VAL A 48 4.59 -8.25 -6.28
N SER A 49 4.04 -7.60 -7.31
CA SER A 49 4.26 -7.96 -8.71
C SER A 49 3.80 -6.86 -9.66
N GLY A 50 4.33 -6.84 -10.89
CA GLY A 50 3.91 -5.89 -11.93
C GLY A 50 4.48 -4.49 -11.72
N LYS A 51 3.74 -3.46 -12.15
CA LYS A 51 4.15 -2.05 -12.08
C LYS A 51 4.37 -1.56 -10.65
N HIS A 52 3.58 -2.05 -9.70
CA HIS A 52 3.65 -1.71 -8.28
C HIS A 52 4.11 -2.93 -7.48
N ASN A 53 5.40 -2.99 -7.16
CA ASN A 53 6.02 -4.11 -6.47
C ASN A 53 6.99 -3.61 -5.39
N ASP A 54 6.52 -3.65 -4.15
CA ASP A 54 7.26 -3.11 -2.99
C ASP A 54 7.94 -4.24 -2.20
N LEU A 55 7.89 -5.48 -2.70
CA LEU A 55 8.30 -6.67 -1.96
C LEU A 55 9.73 -6.55 -1.40
N GLU A 56 10.70 -6.13 -2.20
CA GLU A 56 12.11 -6.09 -1.75
C GLU A 56 12.37 -5.02 -0.69
N GLU A 57 11.59 -3.93 -0.66
CA GLU A 57 11.71 -2.84 0.31
C GLU A 57 11.12 -3.18 1.69
N VAL A 58 10.19 -4.13 1.73
CA VAL A 58 9.51 -4.53 2.98
C VAL A 58 10.49 -4.91 4.07
N GLY A 59 10.38 -4.18 5.17
CA GLY A 59 11.19 -4.32 6.36
C GLY A 59 12.57 -3.68 6.25
N VAL A 60 13.07 -3.36 5.06
CA VAL A 60 14.30 -2.57 4.89
C VAL A 60 14.01 -1.11 5.22
N ASP A 61 12.94 -0.57 4.63
CA ASP A 61 12.40 0.71 5.08
C ASP A 61 11.30 0.54 6.13
N THR A 62 10.74 1.68 6.54
CA THR A 62 9.78 1.80 7.62
C THR A 62 8.37 2.12 7.16
N TYR A 63 8.10 2.16 5.85
CA TYR A 63 6.86 2.70 5.28
C TYR A 63 6.28 1.96 4.06
N HIS A 64 6.99 1.00 3.47
CA HIS A 64 6.46 0.07 2.46
C HIS A 64 6.06 -1.27 3.07
N HIS A 65 5.00 -1.84 2.48
CA HIS A 65 4.35 -3.08 2.92
C HIS A 65 4.02 -3.94 1.70
N THR A 66 3.98 -5.27 1.86
CA THR A 66 3.41 -6.11 0.80
C THR A 66 1.91 -5.90 0.73
N MET A 67 1.26 -5.89 1.90
CA MET A 67 -0.16 -5.67 2.09
C MET A 67 -0.41 -4.43 2.92
N PHE A 68 -1.27 -3.55 2.42
CA PHE A 68 -1.66 -2.34 3.12
C PHE A 68 -3.14 -2.03 2.85
N GLU A 69 -3.69 -1.13 3.64
CA GLU A 69 -5.05 -0.62 3.43
C GLU A 69 -5.02 0.71 2.69
N MET A 70 -5.77 0.80 1.60
CA MET A 70 -5.98 2.02 0.84
C MET A 70 -7.37 2.57 1.15
N LEU A 71 -7.42 3.67 1.91
CA LEU A 71 -8.65 4.42 2.15
C LEU A 71 -8.97 5.24 0.91
N GLY A 72 -10.12 5.00 0.29
CA GLY A 72 -10.46 5.66 -0.97
C GLY A 72 -11.85 6.27 -0.97
N ASN A 73 -12.02 7.29 -1.82
CA ASN A 73 -13.31 7.79 -2.25
C ASN A 73 -13.31 7.95 -3.78
N TRP A 74 -14.43 7.58 -4.39
CA TRP A 74 -14.60 7.55 -5.84
C TRP A 74 -15.77 8.42 -6.28
N SER A 75 -15.60 9.06 -7.43
CA SER A 75 -16.63 9.79 -8.17
C SER A 75 -16.82 9.15 -9.54
N PHE A 76 -18.02 8.68 -9.82
CA PHE A 76 -18.38 8.14 -11.12
C PHE A 76 -19.19 9.16 -11.94
N GLY A 77 -18.51 10.19 -12.48
CA GLY A 77 -19.16 11.23 -13.28
C GLY A 77 -20.01 12.20 -12.46
N ASP A 78 -19.65 12.40 -11.18
CA ASP A 78 -20.44 13.20 -10.22
C ASP A 78 -19.73 14.53 -9.87
N TYR A 79 -18.73 14.47 -8.99
CA TYR A 79 -17.84 15.58 -8.66
C TYR A 79 -16.44 15.37 -9.27
N PHE A 80 -15.63 16.42 -9.31
CA PHE A 80 -14.27 16.34 -9.85
C PHE A 80 -13.26 17.05 -8.93
N LYS A 81 -12.28 17.77 -9.48
CA LYS A 81 -11.12 18.31 -8.74
C LYS A 81 -11.51 19.21 -7.57
N LYS A 82 -12.42 20.17 -7.79
CA LYS A 82 -12.75 21.19 -6.79
C LYS A 82 -13.22 20.56 -5.48
N GLU A 83 -14.23 19.70 -5.55
CA GLU A 83 -14.78 19.03 -4.37
C GLU A 83 -13.81 18.00 -3.79
N ALA A 84 -13.09 17.24 -4.64
CA ALA A 84 -12.13 16.25 -4.17
C ALA A 84 -11.00 16.87 -3.33
N ILE A 85 -10.43 17.98 -3.83
CA ILE A 85 -9.38 18.75 -3.14
C ILE A 85 -9.93 19.35 -1.83
N ALA A 86 -11.10 20.00 -1.89
CA ALA A 86 -11.71 20.61 -0.71
C ALA A 86 -11.99 19.60 0.41
N TRP A 87 -12.57 18.43 0.08
CA TRP A 87 -12.88 17.39 1.07
C TRP A 87 -11.64 16.69 1.61
N ALA A 88 -10.61 16.48 0.78
CA ALA A 88 -9.34 15.93 1.27
C ALA A 88 -8.70 16.89 2.28
N TRP A 89 -8.69 18.20 1.99
CA TRP A 89 -8.19 19.21 2.90
C TRP A 89 -9.01 19.32 4.19
N GLU A 90 -10.34 19.32 4.09
CA GLU A 90 -11.24 19.32 5.25
C GLU A 90 -10.99 18.10 6.15
N LEU A 91 -10.91 16.90 5.57
CA LEU A 91 -10.69 15.68 6.33
C LEU A 91 -9.35 15.72 7.08
N LEU A 92 -8.26 16.07 6.40
CA LEU A 92 -6.93 16.07 7.04
C LEU A 92 -6.80 17.18 8.09
N THR A 93 -7.26 18.39 7.80
CA THR A 93 -6.93 19.57 8.62
C THR A 93 -8.04 19.92 9.62
N GLU A 94 -9.30 19.65 9.30
CA GLU A 94 -10.43 19.99 10.16
C GLU A 94 -10.96 18.79 10.94
N VAL A 95 -10.99 17.59 10.36
CA VAL A 95 -11.46 16.40 11.07
C VAL A 95 -10.32 15.73 11.83
N TYR A 96 -9.23 15.39 11.14
CA TYR A 96 -8.05 14.76 11.74
C TYR A 96 -7.12 15.72 12.44
N LYS A 97 -7.28 17.04 12.22
CA LYS A 97 -6.48 18.09 12.89
C LYS A 97 -4.98 17.95 12.64
N ILE A 98 -4.58 17.43 11.48
CA ILE A 98 -3.19 17.46 11.04
C ILE A 98 -2.79 18.92 10.85
N ASP A 99 -1.62 19.26 11.37
CA ASP A 99 -1.08 20.62 11.26
C ASP A 99 -0.89 21.00 9.79
N LYS A 100 -1.56 22.09 9.40
CA LYS A 100 -1.52 22.63 8.04
C LYS A 100 -0.10 22.97 7.62
N ASP A 101 0.77 23.37 8.55
CA ASP A 101 2.13 23.79 8.24
C ASP A 101 3.09 22.63 7.92
N CYS A 102 2.66 21.40 8.18
CA CYS A 102 3.41 20.19 7.82
C CYS A 102 2.97 19.59 6.48
N LEU A 103 1.98 20.18 5.81
CA LEU A 103 1.43 19.69 4.55
C LEU A 103 2.11 20.32 3.34
N TYR A 104 2.33 19.51 2.32
CA TYR A 104 2.73 19.90 0.97
C TYR A 104 1.83 19.18 -0.03
N VAL A 105 1.58 19.80 -1.19
CA VAL A 105 0.82 19.17 -2.26
C VAL A 105 1.60 19.21 -3.57
N THR A 106 1.48 18.17 -4.38
CA THR A 106 2.03 18.11 -5.73
C THR A 106 0.91 18.18 -6.76
N ILE A 107 1.19 18.74 -7.92
CA ILE A 107 0.31 18.72 -9.09
C ILE A 107 1.09 18.33 -10.33
N PHE A 108 0.39 17.80 -11.33
CA PHE A 108 1.01 17.39 -12.57
C PHE A 108 1.59 18.56 -13.36
N GLU A 109 2.88 18.52 -13.66
CA GLU A 109 3.61 19.58 -14.35
C GLU A 109 3.39 19.62 -15.87
N GLY A 110 2.76 18.58 -16.42
CA GLY A 110 2.62 18.36 -17.85
C GLY A 110 3.66 17.37 -18.40
N ASP A 111 3.41 16.89 -19.62
CA ASP A 111 4.36 16.09 -20.38
C ASP A 111 4.21 16.41 -21.88
N THR A 112 5.19 17.13 -22.42
CA THR A 112 5.19 17.53 -23.83
C THR A 112 5.32 16.34 -24.78
N SER A 113 5.86 15.19 -24.34
CA SER A 113 6.00 14.00 -25.17
C SER A 113 4.66 13.32 -25.48
N GLU A 114 3.65 13.52 -24.62
CA GLU A 114 2.28 13.03 -24.81
C GLU A 114 1.26 14.16 -25.03
N ASN A 115 1.73 15.38 -25.27
CA ASN A 115 0.89 16.57 -25.44
C ASN A 115 -0.09 16.77 -24.25
N LEU A 116 0.42 16.59 -23.04
CA LEU A 116 -0.30 16.81 -21.80
C LEU A 116 0.14 18.12 -21.16
N GLU A 117 -0.82 18.99 -20.85
CA GLU A 117 -0.56 20.28 -20.22
C GLU A 117 -0.41 20.14 -18.70
N ARG A 118 0.20 21.16 -18.09
CA ARG A 118 0.25 21.32 -16.63
C ARG A 118 -1.16 21.42 -16.05
N ASP A 119 -1.42 20.73 -14.95
CA ASP A 119 -2.71 20.78 -14.24
C ASP A 119 -2.89 22.09 -13.46
N THR A 120 -3.08 23.19 -14.19
CA THR A 120 -3.28 24.54 -13.64
C THR A 120 -4.61 24.65 -12.89
N GLU A 121 -5.59 23.81 -13.24
CA GLU A 121 -6.87 23.76 -12.54
C GLU A 121 -6.69 23.25 -11.09
N ALA A 122 -5.94 22.16 -10.89
CA ALA A 122 -5.63 21.68 -9.54
C ALA A 122 -4.85 22.72 -8.73
N TYR A 123 -3.87 23.40 -9.36
CA TYR A 123 -3.14 24.50 -8.73
C TYR A 123 -4.07 25.61 -8.24
N ASP A 124 -5.01 26.04 -9.08
CA ASP A 124 -5.94 27.12 -8.76
C ASP A 124 -6.92 26.77 -7.64
N TYR A 125 -7.29 25.49 -7.48
CA TYR A 125 -8.06 25.05 -6.32
C TYR A 125 -7.20 24.93 -5.06
N TRP A 126 -5.97 24.43 -5.15
CA TRP A 126 -5.09 24.29 -3.98
C TRP A 126 -4.70 25.62 -3.36
N LYS A 127 -4.45 26.66 -4.17
CA LYS A 127 -4.06 27.99 -3.64
C LYS A 127 -5.15 28.68 -2.80
N GLU A 128 -6.39 28.17 -2.82
CA GLU A 128 -7.45 28.60 -1.90
C GLU A 128 -7.24 28.08 -0.46
N PHE A 129 -6.45 26.99 -0.30
CA PHE A 129 -6.29 26.26 0.96
C PHE A 129 -4.87 26.31 1.53
N ILE A 130 -3.85 26.28 0.68
CA ILE A 130 -2.45 26.19 1.06
C ILE A 130 -1.61 27.28 0.35
N ALA A 131 -0.55 27.72 1.02
CA ALA A 131 0.40 28.69 0.46
C ALA A 131 1.07 28.14 -0.81
N GLU A 132 1.27 29.01 -1.80
CA GLU A 132 1.75 28.62 -3.13
C GLU A 132 3.14 28.00 -3.13
N ASP A 133 4.00 28.35 -2.18
CA ASP A 133 5.35 27.77 -2.02
C ASP A 133 5.33 26.29 -1.58
N ARG A 134 4.16 25.78 -1.20
CA ARG A 134 3.92 24.36 -0.86
C ARG A 134 3.07 23.64 -1.88
N ILE A 135 2.78 24.27 -3.02
CA ILE A 135 2.17 23.65 -4.20
C ILE A 135 3.27 23.38 -5.22
N LEU A 136 3.72 22.14 -5.27
CA LEU A 136 4.90 21.72 -6.03
C LEU A 136 4.49 21.12 -7.39
N ASN A 137 5.32 21.35 -8.41
CA ASN A 137 5.17 20.65 -9.68
C ASN A 137 5.80 19.26 -9.54
N GLY A 138 5.06 18.23 -9.91
CA GLY A 138 5.56 16.87 -10.01
C GLY A 138 5.46 16.34 -11.43
N ASN A 139 6.45 15.52 -11.77
CA ASN A 139 6.62 14.96 -13.11
C ASN A 139 5.59 13.86 -13.40
N LYS A 140 5.63 13.30 -14.61
CA LYS A 140 4.72 12.22 -15.02
C LYS A 140 4.84 10.92 -14.24
N LYS A 141 6.02 10.58 -13.74
CA LYS A 141 6.22 9.37 -12.95
C LYS A 141 5.39 9.42 -11.66
N ASP A 142 5.30 10.59 -11.05
CA ASP A 142 4.70 10.77 -9.72
C ASP A 142 3.26 11.31 -9.84
N ASN A 143 3.01 12.30 -10.71
CA ASN A 143 1.72 12.99 -10.82
C ASN A 143 0.88 12.63 -12.05
N PHE A 144 1.16 11.51 -12.72
CA PHE A 144 0.27 10.92 -13.71
C PHE A 144 0.05 9.44 -13.38
N TRP A 145 -1.11 9.15 -12.77
CA TRP A 145 -1.39 7.82 -12.26
C TRP A 145 -2.02 6.92 -13.33
N GLU A 146 -1.57 5.67 -13.39
CA GLU A 146 -2.10 4.66 -14.31
C GLU A 146 -2.23 3.31 -13.60
N MET A 147 -3.35 2.62 -13.82
CA MET A 147 -3.61 1.30 -13.23
C MET A 147 -2.57 0.24 -13.62
N GLY A 148 -2.02 0.35 -14.83
CA GLY A 148 -1.05 -0.55 -15.44
C GLY A 148 -0.70 -0.08 -16.84
N ASP A 149 -0.22 -0.98 -17.70
CA ASP A 149 0.16 -0.64 -19.09
C ASP A 149 -1.04 -0.22 -19.95
N GLN A 150 -2.25 -0.57 -19.53
CA GLN A 150 -3.53 -0.22 -20.17
C GLN A 150 -4.59 0.05 -19.09
N GLY A 151 -5.58 0.88 -19.43
CA GLY A 151 -6.73 1.14 -18.56
C GLY A 151 -6.89 2.61 -18.14
N PRO A 152 -7.85 2.88 -17.23
CA PRO A 152 -8.11 4.22 -16.72
C PRO A 152 -6.87 4.88 -16.10
N CYS A 153 -6.66 6.15 -16.43
CA CYS A 153 -5.54 6.96 -15.98
C CYS A 153 -5.86 8.46 -16.03
N GLY A 154 -5.00 9.28 -15.43
CA GLY A 154 -5.13 10.73 -15.45
C GLY A 154 -4.05 11.44 -14.64
N PRO A 155 -3.96 12.77 -14.76
CA PRO A 155 -3.16 13.57 -13.85
C PRO A 155 -3.68 13.38 -12.42
N CYS A 156 -2.79 13.50 -11.45
CA CYS A 156 -3.15 13.39 -10.05
C CYS A 156 -2.45 14.44 -9.21
N SER A 157 -3.01 14.67 -8.03
CA SER A 157 -2.43 15.55 -7.03
C SER A 157 -2.20 14.75 -5.75
N GLU A 158 -0.98 14.79 -5.23
CA GLU A 158 -0.61 14.05 -4.03
C GLU A 158 -0.49 15.00 -2.85
N ILE A 159 -0.87 14.54 -1.67
CA ILE A 159 -0.70 15.24 -0.40
C ILE A 159 0.40 14.54 0.38
N HIS A 160 1.41 15.32 0.77
CA HIS A 160 2.55 14.87 1.56
C HIS A 160 2.53 15.49 2.94
N VAL A 161 3.04 14.75 3.93
CA VAL A 161 3.22 15.23 5.30
C VAL A 161 4.67 15.13 5.69
N ASP A 162 5.20 16.22 6.22
CA ASP A 162 6.51 16.28 6.85
C ASP A 162 6.37 16.02 8.36
N ILE A 163 6.77 14.83 8.80
CA ILE A 163 6.71 14.40 10.21
C ILE A 163 8.05 14.54 10.94
N ARG A 164 9.05 15.16 10.30
CA ARG A 164 10.35 15.42 10.92
C ARG A 164 10.23 16.36 12.12
N THR A 165 11.27 16.38 12.93
CA THR A 165 11.40 17.30 14.07
C THR A 165 11.43 18.76 13.60
N ALA A 166 11.14 19.70 14.49
CA ALA A 166 11.18 21.13 14.17
C ALA A 166 12.59 21.57 13.75
N GLU A 167 13.62 21.00 14.38
CA GLU A 167 15.03 21.26 14.08
C GLU A 167 15.39 20.79 12.65
N GLU A 168 14.95 19.60 12.25
CA GLU A 168 15.18 19.07 10.90
C GLU A 168 14.44 19.89 9.82
N LYS A 169 13.21 20.31 10.12
CA LYS A 169 12.41 21.20 9.23
C LYS A 169 13.05 22.57 9.05
N ALA A 170 13.61 23.13 10.13
CA ALA A 170 14.33 24.40 10.08
C ALA A 170 15.65 24.29 9.29
N ALA A 171 16.31 23.13 9.33
CA ALA A 171 17.56 22.89 8.60
C ALA A 171 17.35 22.66 7.10
N VAL A 172 16.34 21.89 6.71
CA VAL A 172 16.02 21.57 5.31
C VAL A 172 14.52 21.69 5.08
N ASN A 173 14.12 22.56 4.15
CA ASN A 173 12.72 22.74 3.79
C ASN A 173 12.13 21.41 3.26
N GLY A 174 10.98 21.00 3.79
CA GLY A 174 10.30 19.77 3.36
C GLY A 174 9.96 19.73 1.87
N ALA A 175 9.76 20.88 1.23
CA ALA A 175 9.48 20.96 -0.20
C ALA A 175 10.57 20.30 -1.07
N SER A 176 11.84 20.35 -0.66
CA SER A 176 12.94 19.70 -1.41
C SER A 176 13.03 18.19 -1.16
N LEU A 177 12.23 17.65 -0.25
CA LEU A 177 12.22 16.23 0.12
C LEU A 177 10.96 15.50 -0.34
N VAL A 178 9.94 16.24 -0.80
CA VAL A 178 8.76 15.67 -1.45
C VAL A 178 9.18 14.90 -2.70
N ASN A 179 8.69 13.65 -2.84
CA ASN A 179 9.04 12.72 -3.92
C ASN A 179 10.55 12.43 -4.06
N ALA A 180 11.30 12.55 -2.96
CA ALA A 180 12.73 12.25 -2.87
C ALA A 180 13.04 11.00 -2.01
N ASP A 181 12.08 10.08 -1.90
CA ASP A 181 12.18 8.83 -1.12
C ASP A 181 12.58 9.06 0.36
N HIS A 182 12.18 10.19 0.94
CA HIS A 182 12.49 10.52 2.33
C HIS A 182 11.51 9.81 3.30
N PRO A 183 11.99 9.06 4.31
CA PRO A 183 11.13 8.21 5.16
C PRO A 183 10.14 9.00 6.04
N GLN A 184 10.39 10.29 6.24
CA GLN A 184 9.61 11.18 7.11
C GLN A 184 8.97 12.36 6.37
N VAL A 185 9.10 12.42 5.04
CA VAL A 185 8.35 13.36 4.19
C VAL A 185 7.58 12.50 3.21
N VAL A 186 6.41 12.04 3.67
CA VAL A 186 5.71 10.91 3.08
C VAL A 186 4.48 11.35 2.33
N GLU A 187 4.28 10.77 1.15
CA GLU A 187 2.99 10.80 0.46
C GLU A 187 1.96 10.04 1.30
N ILE A 188 0.88 10.71 1.69
CA ILE A 188 -0.21 10.09 2.45
C ILE A 188 -1.43 9.80 1.59
N TRP A 189 -1.74 10.66 0.61
CA TRP A 189 -2.99 10.60 -0.14
C TRP A 189 -2.79 11.07 -1.58
N ASN A 190 -3.13 10.22 -2.54
CA ASN A 190 -3.16 10.56 -3.96
C ASN A 190 -4.61 10.78 -4.44
N LEU A 191 -4.85 11.90 -5.13
CA LEU A 191 -6.12 12.28 -5.73
C LEU A 191 -5.98 12.22 -7.26
N VAL A 192 -6.42 11.11 -7.86
CA VAL A 192 -6.36 10.88 -9.30
C VAL A 192 -7.60 11.44 -9.99
N PHE A 193 -7.36 12.30 -10.97
CA PHE A 193 -8.39 12.93 -11.78
C PHE A 193 -8.52 12.17 -13.09
N MET A 194 -9.20 11.03 -13.01
CA MET A 194 -9.33 10.10 -14.13
C MET A 194 -10.11 10.73 -15.29
N GLN A 195 -9.44 10.86 -16.42
CA GLN A 195 -9.98 11.47 -17.63
C GLN A 195 -9.55 10.75 -18.91
N PHE A 196 -8.61 9.81 -18.82
CA PHE A 196 -8.13 9.05 -19.97
C PHE A 196 -8.17 7.53 -19.76
N ASN A 197 -8.14 6.80 -20.87
CA ASN A 197 -7.88 5.38 -20.95
C ASN A 197 -6.62 5.16 -21.78
N ARG A 198 -5.62 4.52 -21.19
CA ARG A 198 -4.38 4.09 -21.85
C ARG A 198 -4.66 2.86 -22.71
N MET A 199 -4.43 2.99 -24.01
CA MET A 199 -4.61 1.92 -24.98
C MET A 199 -3.34 1.06 -25.10
N ALA A 200 -3.47 -0.14 -25.67
CA ALA A 200 -2.34 -1.08 -25.88
C ALA A 200 -1.20 -0.51 -26.74
N ASP A 201 -1.48 0.46 -27.60
CA ASP A 201 -0.50 1.16 -28.43
C ASP A 201 0.16 2.37 -27.73
N GLY A 202 -0.16 2.58 -26.44
CA GLY A 202 0.32 3.69 -25.63
C GLY A 202 -0.51 4.98 -25.77
N SER A 203 -1.44 5.05 -26.72
CA SER A 203 -2.26 6.25 -26.94
C SER A 203 -3.25 6.49 -25.78
N LEU A 204 -3.57 7.77 -25.55
CA LEU A 204 -4.59 8.20 -24.61
C LEU A 204 -5.91 8.47 -25.32
N LYS A 205 -6.99 7.87 -24.84
CA LYS A 205 -8.35 8.21 -25.25
C LYS A 205 -9.11 8.81 -24.09
N ASN A 206 -9.92 9.85 -24.35
CA ASN A 206 -10.78 10.42 -23.32
C ASN A 206 -11.79 9.38 -22.83
N LEU A 207 -11.99 9.36 -21.51
CA LEU A 207 -13.09 8.63 -20.89
C LEU A 207 -14.44 9.30 -21.23
N PRO A 208 -15.56 8.55 -21.17
CA PRO A 208 -16.89 9.11 -21.45
C PRO A 208 -17.34 10.17 -20.42
N ALA A 209 -16.77 10.14 -19.22
CA ALA A 209 -16.95 11.13 -18.17
C ALA A 209 -15.64 11.36 -17.41
N GLN A 210 -15.58 12.45 -16.66
CA GLN A 210 -14.49 12.71 -15.71
C GLN A 210 -14.83 12.06 -14.36
N HIS A 211 -13.82 11.45 -13.76
CA HIS A 211 -13.96 10.64 -12.56
C HIS A 211 -12.91 11.02 -11.51
N VAL A 212 -13.19 10.71 -10.26
CA VAL A 212 -12.22 10.84 -9.17
C VAL A 212 -11.94 9.46 -8.61
N ASP A 213 -10.65 9.18 -8.43
CA ASP A 213 -10.14 8.04 -7.69
C ASP A 213 -9.14 8.55 -6.67
N THR A 214 -9.42 8.34 -5.37
CA THR A 214 -8.46 8.69 -4.33
C THR A 214 -7.96 7.45 -3.60
N GLY A 215 -6.72 7.51 -3.13
CA GLY A 215 -6.11 6.46 -2.33
C GLY A 215 -5.19 7.04 -1.27
N MET A 216 -5.55 6.85 0.00
CA MET A 216 -4.75 7.21 1.17
C MET A 216 -4.25 5.95 1.86
N GLY A 217 -2.94 5.86 2.11
CA GLY A 217 -2.36 4.74 2.84
C GLY A 217 -2.73 4.80 4.31
N PHE A 218 -3.54 3.85 4.79
CA PHE A 218 -4.01 3.83 6.18
C PHE A 218 -2.86 3.78 7.18
N GLU A 219 -1.85 2.94 6.91
CA GLU A 219 -0.68 2.79 7.78
C GLU A 219 0.14 4.08 7.87
N ARG A 220 0.28 4.80 6.74
CA ARG A 220 0.98 6.10 6.70
C ARG A 220 0.18 7.17 7.43
N LEU A 221 -1.15 7.19 7.26
CA LEU A 221 -2.02 8.08 8.02
C LEU A 221 -1.92 7.79 9.52
N ALA A 222 -1.95 6.51 9.92
CA ALA A 222 -1.81 6.10 11.31
C ALA A 222 -0.48 6.56 11.91
N MET A 223 0.62 6.47 11.15
CA MET A 223 1.94 6.98 11.54
C MET A 223 1.89 8.48 11.84
N VAL A 224 1.30 9.27 10.94
CA VAL A 224 1.11 10.73 11.13
C VAL A 224 0.26 11.02 12.36
N MET A 225 -0.90 10.36 12.47
CA MET A 225 -1.88 10.61 13.54
C MET A 225 -1.37 10.23 14.93
N GLN A 226 -0.49 9.23 15.01
CA GLN A 226 0.10 8.77 16.28
C GLN A 226 1.41 9.48 16.62
N GLY A 227 1.92 10.35 15.73
CA GLY A 227 3.17 11.08 15.95
C GLY A 227 4.40 10.18 16.04
N VAL A 228 4.38 9.06 15.32
CA VAL A 228 5.51 8.10 15.24
C VAL A 228 6.23 8.22 13.90
N GLN A 229 7.43 7.65 13.80
CA GLN A 229 8.34 7.84 12.65
C GLN A 229 8.42 6.62 11.73
N SER A 230 7.65 5.58 12.02
CA SER A 230 7.52 4.37 11.21
C SER A 230 6.08 3.87 11.22
N ASN A 231 5.62 3.32 10.10
CA ASN A 231 4.37 2.57 10.05
C ASN A 231 4.39 1.42 11.08
N TYR A 232 5.54 0.78 11.29
CA TYR A 232 5.71 -0.36 12.20
C TYR A 232 5.62 0.03 13.69
N ASP A 233 5.73 1.31 14.02
CA ASP A 233 5.60 1.81 15.40
C ASP A 233 4.14 2.11 15.78
N THR A 234 3.21 1.99 14.83
CA THR A 234 1.78 2.24 15.06
C THR A 234 1.10 1.06 15.76
N ASP A 235 -0.09 1.31 16.32
CA ASP A 235 -1.00 0.26 16.79
C ASP A 235 -1.48 -0.72 15.70
N VAL A 236 -1.19 -0.44 14.41
CA VAL A 236 -1.41 -1.37 13.29
C VAL A 236 -0.40 -2.52 13.29
N PHE A 237 0.82 -2.33 13.80
CA PHE A 237 1.87 -3.36 13.77
C PHE A 237 2.36 -3.78 15.15
N THR A 238 2.36 -2.87 16.13
CA THR A 238 2.92 -3.15 17.46
C THR A 238 2.32 -4.37 18.17
N PRO A 239 1.03 -4.75 18.02
CA PRO A 239 0.52 -6.01 18.58
C PRO A 239 1.19 -7.26 17.98
N LEU A 240 1.40 -7.29 16.67
CA LEU A 240 2.09 -8.39 15.98
C LEU A 240 3.57 -8.43 16.34
N ILE A 241 4.22 -7.27 16.35
CA ILE A 241 5.63 -7.14 16.74
C ILE A 241 5.85 -7.69 18.15
N ARG A 242 5.04 -7.27 19.13
CA ARG A 242 5.12 -7.78 20.51
C ARG A 242 4.90 -9.28 20.64
N GLU A 243 4.00 -9.85 19.83
CA GLU A 243 3.80 -11.30 19.80
C GLU A 243 5.03 -12.01 19.21
N ILE A 244 5.63 -11.44 18.15
CA ILE A 244 6.90 -11.95 17.59
C ILE A 244 8.00 -11.86 18.64
N GLU A 245 8.16 -10.75 19.36
CA GLU A 245 9.15 -10.63 20.44
C GLU A 245 8.93 -11.69 21.53
N THR A 246 7.67 -11.91 21.93
CA THR A 246 7.29 -12.88 22.97
C THR A 246 7.63 -14.31 22.55
N ILE A 247 7.27 -14.69 21.32
CA ILE A 247 7.56 -16.02 20.78
C ILE A 247 9.07 -16.18 20.56
N THR A 248 9.74 -15.11 20.12
CA THR A 248 11.13 -15.18 19.66
C THR A 248 12.18 -15.03 20.74
N GLY A 249 11.91 -14.21 21.74
CA GLY A 249 12.90 -13.73 22.70
C GLY A 249 13.81 -12.64 22.13
N HIS A 250 13.58 -12.19 20.89
CA HIS A 250 14.31 -11.08 20.26
C HIS A 250 13.48 -9.81 20.41
N ALA A 251 14.10 -8.71 20.83
CA ALA A 251 13.40 -7.44 21.05
C ALA A 251 13.58 -6.50 19.84
N TYR A 252 12.53 -5.77 19.48
CA TYR A 252 12.53 -4.77 18.42
C TYR A 252 13.27 -3.50 18.86
N GLY A 253 14.01 -2.87 17.94
CA GLY A 253 14.87 -1.72 18.19
C GLY A 253 16.24 -2.09 18.78
N LYS A 254 16.70 -3.34 18.63
CA LYS A 254 17.99 -3.80 19.18
C LYS A 254 19.08 -3.88 18.12
N THR A 255 18.80 -4.55 17.01
CA THR A 255 19.72 -4.68 15.90
C THR A 255 18.95 -4.59 14.60
N GLU A 256 19.52 -3.92 13.60
CA GLU A 256 18.84 -3.70 12.32
C GLU A 256 18.43 -5.02 11.66
N GLN A 257 19.25 -6.08 11.74
CA GLN A 257 18.91 -7.36 11.12
C GLN A 257 17.71 -8.05 11.80
N GLU A 258 17.61 -7.97 13.12
CA GLU A 258 16.46 -8.51 13.86
C GLU A 258 15.21 -7.66 13.60
N ASP A 259 15.37 -6.34 13.55
CA ASP A 259 14.28 -5.40 13.32
C ASP A 259 13.67 -5.60 11.92
N ILE A 260 14.51 -5.71 10.88
CA ILE A 260 14.07 -6.08 9.53
C ILE A 260 13.30 -7.41 9.56
N ALA A 261 13.82 -8.42 10.26
CA ALA A 261 13.16 -9.73 10.31
C ALA A 261 11.79 -9.68 10.98
N ILE A 262 11.68 -8.95 12.10
CA ILE A 262 10.43 -8.74 12.81
C ILE A 262 9.42 -7.99 11.92
N ARG A 263 9.84 -6.91 11.24
CA ARG A 263 9.01 -6.15 10.29
C ARG A 263 8.51 -7.03 9.14
N VAL A 264 9.41 -7.79 8.50
CA VAL A 264 9.06 -8.71 7.40
C VAL A 264 8.04 -9.76 7.84
N ILE A 265 8.21 -10.37 9.01
CA ILE A 265 7.27 -11.39 9.51
C ILE A 265 5.90 -10.76 9.81
N ALA A 266 5.87 -9.59 10.44
CA ALA A 266 4.65 -8.88 10.78
C ALA A 266 3.85 -8.46 9.53
N ASP A 267 4.52 -7.95 8.50
CA ASP A 267 3.90 -7.62 7.21
C ASP A 267 3.40 -8.89 6.48
N HIS A 268 4.27 -9.88 6.31
CA HIS A 268 3.95 -11.04 5.48
C HIS A 268 2.83 -11.91 6.07
N VAL A 269 2.68 -11.97 7.40
CA VAL A 269 1.56 -12.70 8.01
C VAL A 269 0.22 -12.01 7.72
N ARG A 270 0.18 -10.67 7.60
CA ARG A 270 -1.02 -9.94 7.16
C ARG A 270 -1.37 -10.34 5.73
N ALA A 271 -0.44 -10.18 4.80
CA ALA A 271 -0.64 -10.50 3.38
C ALA A 271 -1.14 -11.94 3.16
N VAL A 272 -0.47 -12.92 3.76
CA VAL A 272 -0.81 -14.33 3.60
C VAL A 272 -2.16 -14.66 4.25
N SER A 273 -2.46 -14.09 5.42
CA SER A 273 -3.72 -14.36 6.11
C SER A 273 -4.93 -13.82 5.34
N PHE A 274 -4.84 -12.60 4.81
CA PHE A 274 -5.90 -12.03 3.99
C PHE A 274 -6.08 -12.76 2.66
N SER A 275 -4.98 -13.15 2.01
CA SER A 275 -5.05 -13.96 0.79
C SER A 275 -5.82 -15.27 1.03
N ILE A 276 -5.51 -15.97 2.13
CA ILE A 276 -6.21 -17.22 2.48
C ILE A 276 -7.67 -16.94 2.85
N ALA A 277 -7.95 -15.86 3.58
CA ALA A 277 -9.32 -15.46 3.94
C ALA A 277 -10.19 -15.19 2.70
N ASP A 278 -9.60 -14.60 1.65
CA ASP A 278 -10.22 -14.33 0.35
C ASP A 278 -10.27 -15.57 -0.57
N GLY A 279 -9.77 -16.72 -0.10
CA GLY A 279 -9.81 -18.00 -0.81
C GLY A 279 -8.63 -18.26 -1.75
N GLN A 280 -7.62 -17.38 -1.77
CA GLN A 280 -6.40 -17.57 -2.54
C GLN A 280 -5.33 -18.27 -1.67
N LEU A 281 -5.20 -19.58 -1.86
CA LEU A 281 -4.27 -20.42 -1.10
C LEU A 281 -2.84 -20.42 -1.70
N PRO A 282 -1.79 -20.66 -0.89
CA PRO A 282 -0.44 -20.96 -1.38
C PRO A 282 -0.42 -22.16 -2.34
N SER A 283 0.29 -22.03 -3.47
CA SER A 283 0.38 -23.08 -4.50
C SER A 283 1.73 -23.05 -5.25
N ASN A 284 1.89 -23.88 -6.28
CA ASN A 284 3.07 -23.90 -7.15
C ASN A 284 2.91 -23.07 -8.45
N ASN A 285 1.78 -22.39 -8.64
CA ASN A 285 1.52 -21.61 -9.87
C ASN A 285 0.73 -20.32 -9.61
N GLY A 286 0.81 -19.38 -10.55
CA GLY A 286 0.02 -18.14 -10.54
C GLY A 286 0.11 -17.35 -9.23
N ALA A 287 -1.02 -16.76 -8.82
CA ALA A 287 -1.14 -16.00 -7.58
C ALA A 287 -0.74 -16.83 -6.35
N GLY A 288 -1.14 -18.10 -6.28
CA GLY A 288 -0.81 -18.98 -5.15
C GLY A 288 0.70 -19.20 -4.99
N TYR A 289 1.48 -19.19 -6.07
CA TYR A 289 2.94 -19.25 -5.98
C TYR A 289 3.54 -18.00 -5.33
N VAL A 290 3.00 -16.82 -5.65
CA VAL A 290 3.44 -15.55 -5.04
C VAL A 290 3.15 -15.55 -3.55
N ILE A 291 1.95 -15.97 -3.13
CA ILE A 291 1.59 -16.09 -1.71
C ILE A 291 2.48 -17.11 -0.98
N ARG A 292 2.78 -18.25 -1.61
CA ARG A 292 3.76 -19.21 -1.08
C ARG A 292 5.15 -18.58 -0.89
N ARG A 293 5.61 -17.77 -1.85
CA ARG A 293 6.90 -17.08 -1.75
C ARG A 293 6.94 -16.09 -0.59
N ILE A 294 5.88 -15.30 -0.41
CA ILE A 294 5.76 -14.35 0.72
C ILE A 294 5.84 -15.14 2.04
N LEU A 295 5.05 -16.20 2.20
CA LEU A 295 5.10 -17.00 3.43
C LEU A 295 6.50 -17.60 3.67
N ARG A 296 7.11 -18.21 2.65
CA ARG A 296 8.46 -18.80 2.78
C ARG A 296 9.54 -17.77 3.06
N ARG A 297 9.39 -16.54 2.60
CA ARG A 297 10.30 -15.45 2.96
C ARG A 297 10.18 -15.15 4.46
N ALA A 298 8.98 -14.98 5.00
CA ALA A 298 8.79 -14.78 6.44
C ALA A 298 9.40 -15.91 7.28
N ILE A 299 9.20 -17.16 6.87
CA ILE A 299 9.79 -18.35 7.52
C ILE A 299 11.32 -18.26 7.52
N ARG A 300 11.91 -17.90 6.37
CA ARG A 300 13.36 -17.75 6.23
C ARG A 300 13.91 -16.66 7.15
N TYR A 301 13.24 -15.51 7.27
CA TYR A 301 13.69 -14.45 8.19
C TYR A 301 13.63 -14.91 9.65
N GLY A 302 12.56 -15.59 10.06
CA GLY A 302 12.46 -16.18 11.39
C GLY A 302 13.55 -17.21 11.67
N PHE A 303 13.89 -18.04 10.69
CA PHE A 303 14.95 -19.03 10.80
C PHE A 303 16.36 -18.40 10.87
N THR A 304 16.67 -17.49 9.94
CA THR A 304 18.02 -16.95 9.76
C THR A 304 18.37 -15.90 10.79
N TYR A 305 17.45 -15.00 11.14
CA TYR A 305 17.75 -13.82 11.95
C TYR A 305 17.19 -13.91 13.38
N LEU A 306 16.12 -14.70 13.60
CA LEU A 306 15.48 -14.85 14.91
C LEU A 306 15.65 -16.27 15.50
N ASN A 307 16.52 -17.08 14.91
CA ASN A 307 16.88 -18.44 15.35
C ASN A 307 15.69 -19.37 15.61
N LYS A 308 14.60 -19.24 14.84
CA LYS A 308 13.42 -20.11 14.94
C LYS A 308 13.45 -21.25 13.94
N LYS A 309 13.55 -22.46 14.48
CA LYS A 309 13.57 -23.71 13.70
C LYS A 309 12.23 -24.44 13.66
N GLU A 310 11.33 -24.10 14.58
CA GLU A 310 9.99 -24.67 14.69
C GLU A 310 8.94 -23.71 14.10
N PRO A 311 7.82 -24.21 13.55
CA PRO A 311 6.71 -23.39 13.09
C PRO A 311 6.20 -22.45 14.18
N PHE A 312 6.03 -21.17 13.85
CA PHE A 312 5.51 -20.18 14.80
C PHE A 312 4.70 -19.05 14.14
N ILE A 313 4.86 -18.80 12.84
CA ILE A 313 4.15 -17.71 12.15
C ILE A 313 2.64 -17.92 12.21
N TYR A 314 2.16 -19.17 12.11
CA TYR A 314 0.74 -19.47 12.27
C TYR A 314 0.18 -18.98 13.61
N MET A 315 0.97 -18.89 14.68
CA MET A 315 0.49 -18.42 15.99
C MET A 315 0.04 -16.95 15.94
N LEU A 316 0.68 -16.13 15.10
CA LEU A 316 0.40 -14.70 14.92
C LEU A 316 -1.01 -14.43 14.35
N VAL A 317 -1.62 -15.42 13.67
CA VAL A 317 -2.99 -15.34 13.14
C VAL A 317 -4.00 -15.04 14.25
N ASN A 318 -3.74 -15.49 15.49
CA ASN A 318 -4.60 -15.17 16.63
C ASN A 318 -4.60 -13.68 16.96
N THR A 319 -3.43 -13.05 16.93
CA THR A 319 -3.24 -11.63 17.20
C THR A 319 -3.84 -10.81 16.07
N LEU A 320 -3.53 -11.16 14.81
CA LEU A 320 -4.08 -10.51 13.63
C LEU A 320 -5.62 -10.54 13.59
N SER A 321 -6.22 -11.70 13.83
CA SER A 321 -7.69 -11.87 13.81
C SER A 321 -8.39 -11.07 14.91
N LYS A 322 -7.75 -10.90 16.08
CA LYS A 322 -8.27 -10.04 17.15
C LYS A 322 -8.18 -8.56 16.77
N GLN A 323 -7.09 -8.16 16.13
CA GLN A 323 -6.79 -6.77 15.81
C GLN A 323 -7.62 -6.25 14.63
N MET A 324 -7.67 -6.99 13.53
CA MET A 324 -8.27 -6.54 12.27
C MET A 324 -9.64 -7.17 11.98
N GLY A 325 -10.06 -8.17 12.76
CA GLY A 325 -11.25 -8.96 12.44
C GLY A 325 -12.60 -8.27 12.64
N ASP A 326 -12.64 -7.08 13.23
CA ASP A 326 -13.86 -6.25 13.28
C ASP A 326 -14.07 -5.50 11.96
N ALA A 327 -12.99 -4.92 11.41
CA ALA A 327 -13.02 -4.26 10.09
C ALA A 327 -13.12 -5.28 8.95
N PHE A 328 -12.50 -6.46 9.12
CA PHE A 328 -12.47 -7.54 8.14
C PHE A 328 -12.96 -8.87 8.73
N PRO A 329 -14.29 -9.07 8.82
CA PRO A 329 -14.89 -10.27 9.43
C PRO A 329 -14.45 -11.60 8.82
N GLU A 330 -13.99 -11.59 7.57
CA GLU A 330 -13.41 -12.75 6.88
C GLU A 330 -12.20 -13.35 7.63
N LEU A 331 -11.40 -12.55 8.32
CA LEU A 331 -10.29 -13.03 9.14
C LEU A 331 -10.76 -13.85 10.35
N LYS A 332 -11.94 -13.53 10.90
CA LYS A 332 -12.55 -14.29 12.00
C LYS A 332 -13.20 -15.57 11.48
N SER A 333 -13.93 -15.47 10.37
CA SER A 333 -14.65 -16.61 9.81
C SER A 333 -13.70 -17.69 9.26
N GLN A 334 -12.58 -17.28 8.65
CA GLN A 334 -11.58 -18.19 8.06
C GLN A 334 -10.39 -18.48 8.98
N LYS A 335 -10.42 -18.06 10.24
CA LYS A 335 -9.29 -18.15 11.18
C LYS A 335 -8.64 -19.55 11.23
N ASN A 336 -9.46 -20.60 11.34
CA ASN A 336 -8.96 -21.98 11.43
C ASN A 336 -8.30 -22.45 10.12
N LEU A 337 -8.84 -22.04 8.97
CA LEU A 337 -8.24 -22.33 7.67
C LEU A 337 -6.86 -21.66 7.56
N ILE A 338 -6.78 -20.37 7.90
CA ILE A 338 -5.53 -19.61 7.88
C ILE A 338 -4.47 -20.26 8.78
N LEU A 339 -4.83 -20.61 10.01
CA LEU A 339 -3.96 -21.30 10.97
C LEU A 339 -3.38 -22.59 10.40
N ASN A 340 -4.23 -23.45 9.85
CA ASN A 340 -3.82 -24.76 9.35
C ASN A 340 -2.93 -24.63 8.11
N VAL A 341 -3.30 -23.78 7.14
CA VAL A 341 -2.55 -23.59 5.90
C VAL A 341 -1.15 -23.03 6.16
N ILE A 342 -1.04 -22.00 7.03
CA ILE A 342 0.27 -21.42 7.36
C ILE A 342 1.13 -22.48 8.08
N LYS A 343 0.57 -23.20 9.05
CA LYS A 343 1.29 -24.22 9.80
C LYS A 343 1.79 -25.37 8.92
N GLU A 344 0.96 -25.86 8.00
CA GLU A 344 1.34 -26.92 7.07
C GLU A 344 2.48 -26.50 6.13
N GLU A 345 2.45 -25.27 5.61
CA GLU A 345 3.52 -24.75 4.75
C GLU A 345 4.82 -24.50 5.54
N GLU A 346 4.74 -24.03 6.79
CA GLU A 346 5.90 -23.95 7.71
C GLU A 346 6.55 -25.32 7.93
N GLN A 347 5.76 -26.33 8.24
CA GLN A 347 6.23 -27.71 8.42
C GLN A 347 6.87 -28.29 7.15
N SER A 348 6.24 -28.04 6.00
CA SER A 348 6.74 -28.46 4.69
C SER A 348 8.09 -27.82 4.38
N PHE A 349 8.25 -26.54 4.68
CA PHE A 349 9.52 -25.82 4.50
C PHE A 349 10.64 -26.40 5.37
N ALA A 350 10.38 -26.64 6.66
CA ALA A 350 11.37 -27.23 7.59
C ALA A 350 11.88 -28.62 7.13
N CYS A 351 10.97 -29.46 6.60
CA CYS A 351 11.31 -30.76 6.02
C CYS A 351 12.24 -30.68 4.80
N THR A 352 12.15 -29.61 4.02
CA THR A 352 13.02 -29.40 2.85
C THR A 352 14.34 -28.70 3.20
N GLY A 353 14.33 -27.78 4.17
CA GLY A 353 15.53 -27.11 4.68
C GLY A 353 16.52 -28.06 5.36
N SER A 354 16.03 -29.10 6.05
CA SER A 354 16.88 -30.15 6.64
C SER A 354 17.59 -31.06 5.61
N ARG A 355 17.11 -31.10 4.35
CA ARG A 355 17.71 -31.87 3.25
C ARG A 355 18.66 -31.03 2.38
N ALA A 356 18.54 -29.70 2.41
CA ALA A 356 19.43 -28.81 1.68
C ALA A 356 20.55 -28.32 2.61
N SER A 357 21.73 -28.95 2.51
CA SER A 357 22.94 -28.43 3.15
C SER A 357 23.22 -26.98 2.74
N SER A 358 23.97 -26.28 3.59
CA SER A 358 24.24 -24.83 3.61
C SER A 358 24.63 -24.13 2.30
N SER A 359 24.85 -24.86 1.20
CA SER A 359 25.23 -24.32 -0.11
C SER A 359 24.05 -23.82 -0.97
N ARG A 360 22.81 -24.33 -0.81
CA ARG A 360 21.67 -23.89 -1.65
C ARG A 360 20.90 -22.67 -1.13
N LEU A 361 21.22 -22.20 0.07
CA LEU A 361 20.61 -20.98 0.63
C LEU A 361 21.16 -19.69 -0.02
N HIS A 362 22.33 -19.75 -0.65
CA HIS A 362 22.93 -18.64 -1.40
C HIS A 362 22.26 -18.36 -2.74
N ASP A 363 21.75 -19.39 -3.45
CA ASP A 363 21.26 -19.25 -4.83
C ASP A 363 19.90 -18.53 -4.96
N TYR A 364 19.20 -18.28 -3.86
CA TYR A 364 17.94 -17.51 -3.83
C TYR A 364 18.11 -16.06 -3.37
N CYS A 365 19.32 -15.65 -2.96
CA CYS A 365 19.68 -14.25 -2.90
C CYS A 365 20.03 -13.81 -4.31
N GLY A 366 19.34 -12.79 -4.82
CA GLY A 366 19.55 -12.27 -6.16
C GLY A 366 21.04 -12.17 -6.52
N LYS A 367 21.35 -12.54 -7.75
CA LYS A 367 22.58 -12.07 -8.40
C LYS A 367 22.59 -10.54 -8.27
N LYS A 368 23.73 -10.01 -7.83
CA LYS A 368 24.06 -8.59 -7.90
C LYS A 368 23.77 -8.00 -9.27
#